data_AF-A0A1F5DCX6-F1
#
_entry.id   AF-A0A1F5DCX6-F1
#
_cell.length_a   1.000
_cell.length_b   1.000
_cell.length_c   1.000
_cell.angle_alpha   90.00
_cell.angle_beta   90.00
_cell.angle_gamma   90.00
#
_symmetry.space_group_name_H-M   'P 1'
#
loop_
_entity.id
_entity.type
_entity.pdbx_description
1 polymer ?
#
loop_
_entity_poly.entity_id
_entity_poly.type
_entity_poly.pdbx_seq_one_letter_code
_entity_poly.pdbx_strand_id
1 'polypeptide(L)'
;MTKPDKLTLPLSRDLLERLARFQEVELQDVEMDLGEVELDIGQSQGGANPALLSRMAFEFALIRDSASRMAQLLGGGFPAGYAPLQAMAPQALAPQPAAPARPTALIPAKVTIPKGDYVGSVVEVKLGATKAEGGTRSASYVIGGERAPAFYNFQSPPPHKPIIALDVFDWPEVRLSKAVKMHFEEVLHDTGEWARVCVEKYGAEMVNLHLLTIDPLIDNAPPSAAVKKVEEVLQAVDVPISIGGCGDPKKDLEVFTAISEKIEGERLLINSVTLDMDIEKSARLIKDHDNCVIAFTSMDVNKARELNRKLYDFVPKEQIIMDTTTAALGYGLDYAFTVMERCRLAALKGDPELNHPLSSGTTNAWAARESWMKMGPEFSPRELRGPIWETITGQTMLLAGVDYFMMMHPAAVNALKTMIDGLMKGERPADPADWVTLKVGG
;
A
#
# COMPACT_ATOMS: atom_id res chain seq x y z
N MET A 1 -26.79 11.10 -2.46
CA MET A 1 -25.52 10.81 -3.15
C MET A 1 -25.87 10.26 -4.52
N THR A 2 -25.66 11.06 -5.55
CA THR A 2 -25.78 10.68 -6.96
C THR A 2 -24.72 9.62 -7.29
N LYS A 3 -25.13 8.53 -7.97
CA LYS A 3 -24.19 7.53 -8.50
C LYS A 3 -23.16 8.23 -9.40
N PRO A 4 -21.89 7.82 -9.40
CA PRO A 4 -20.92 8.34 -10.35
C PRO A 4 -21.42 8.00 -11.77
N ASP A 5 -21.38 8.99 -12.67
CA ASP A 5 -21.70 8.78 -14.08
C ASP A 5 -20.76 7.71 -14.64
N LYS A 6 -21.29 6.52 -14.93
CA LYS A 6 -20.56 5.47 -15.65
C LYS A 6 -20.32 5.99 -17.07
N LEU A 7 -19.08 6.35 -17.36
CA LEU A 7 -18.65 6.73 -18.72
C LEU A 7 -18.50 5.45 -19.55
N THR A 8 -19.57 5.05 -20.25
CA THR A 8 -19.51 3.98 -21.23
C THR A 8 -18.84 4.52 -22.50
N LEU A 9 -17.63 4.06 -22.81
CA LEU A 9 -16.98 4.35 -24.10
C LEU A 9 -17.36 3.26 -25.10
N PRO A 10 -18.28 3.51 -26.05
CA PRO A 10 -18.58 2.54 -27.09
C PRO A 10 -17.36 2.43 -28.02
N LEU A 11 -16.61 1.34 -27.90
CA LEU A 11 -15.59 0.98 -28.89
C LEU A 11 -16.31 0.64 -30.20
N SER A 12 -16.30 1.57 -31.15
CA SER A 12 -16.96 1.35 -32.44
C SER A 12 -16.18 0.28 -33.23
N ARG A 13 -16.90 -0.53 -34.02
CA ARG A 13 -16.28 -1.48 -34.95
C ARG A 13 -15.28 -0.80 -35.90
N ASP A 14 -15.54 0.45 -36.26
CA ASP A 14 -14.64 1.28 -37.07
C ASP A 14 -13.31 1.59 -36.34
N LEU A 15 -13.31 1.74 -35.02
CA LEU A 15 -12.09 1.92 -34.23
C LEU A 15 -11.22 0.66 -34.22
N LEU A 16 -11.84 -0.52 -34.00
CA LEU A 16 -11.14 -1.81 -34.00
C LEU A 16 -10.55 -2.14 -35.39
N GLU A 17 -11.29 -1.86 -36.46
CA GLU A 17 -10.81 -2.04 -37.83
C GLU A 17 -9.66 -1.07 -38.19
N ARG A 18 -9.60 0.11 -37.57
CA ARG A 18 -8.50 1.07 -37.73
C ARG A 18 -7.25 0.65 -36.96
N LEU A 19 -7.38 0.20 -35.72
CA LEU A 19 -6.26 -0.27 -34.89
C LEU A 19 -5.58 -1.51 -35.50
N ALA A 20 -6.38 -2.46 -35.99
CA ALA A 20 -5.88 -3.66 -36.67
C ALA A 20 -5.01 -3.36 -37.91
N ARG A 21 -5.23 -2.22 -38.59
CA ARG A 21 -4.44 -1.82 -39.76
C ARG A 21 -3.06 -1.26 -39.43
N PHE A 22 -2.83 -0.79 -38.21
CA PHE A 22 -1.52 -0.28 -37.77
C PHE A 22 -0.63 -1.36 -37.14
N GLN A 23 -1.04 -2.63 -37.16
CA GLN A 23 -0.37 -3.76 -36.48
C GLN A 23 -0.21 -3.60 -34.96
N GLU A 24 -0.92 -2.65 -34.36
CA GLU A 24 -0.97 -2.38 -32.91
C GLU A 24 -2.14 -3.15 -32.28
N VAL A 25 -2.15 -4.48 -32.43
CA VAL A 25 -3.04 -5.36 -31.66
C VAL A 25 -2.18 -6.38 -30.93
N GLU A 26 -1.53 -5.93 -29.86
CA GLU A 26 -1.12 -6.82 -28.78
C GLU A 26 -1.77 -6.33 -27.48
N LEU A 27 -2.94 -6.88 -27.20
CA LEU A 27 -3.26 -7.23 -25.82
C LEU A 27 -2.92 -8.73 -25.70
N GLN A 28 -1.62 -9.03 -25.59
CA GLN A 28 -1.19 -10.33 -25.08
C GLN A 28 -1.21 -10.24 -23.55
N ASP A 29 -1.80 -11.26 -22.92
CA ASP A 29 -1.87 -11.47 -21.48
C ASP A 29 -2.72 -10.49 -20.65
N VAL A 30 -3.92 -10.15 -21.13
CA VAL A 30 -4.96 -9.55 -20.28
C VAL A 30 -6.04 -10.59 -19.96
N GLU A 31 -6.03 -11.14 -18.75
CA GLU A 31 -7.21 -11.81 -18.18
C GLU A 31 -8.14 -10.73 -17.61
N MET A 32 -9.29 -10.54 -18.26
CA MET A 32 -10.35 -9.65 -17.77
C MET A 32 -11.44 -10.49 -17.11
N ASP A 33 -11.65 -10.27 -15.81
CA ASP A 33 -12.70 -10.95 -15.06
C ASP A 33 -14.08 -10.37 -15.44
N LEU A 34 -15.02 -11.25 -15.81
CA LEU A 34 -16.32 -10.93 -16.39
C LEU A 34 -17.31 -10.47 -15.30
N GLY A 35 -17.05 -9.31 -14.70
CA GLY A 35 -17.93 -8.66 -13.73
C GLY A 35 -18.70 -7.44 -14.26
N GLU A 36 -18.20 -6.76 -15.32
CA GLU A 36 -18.79 -5.49 -15.79
C GLU A 36 -18.74 -5.28 -17.31
N VAL A 37 -18.92 -6.33 -18.12
CA VAL A 37 -19.15 -6.17 -19.57
C VAL A 37 -20.53 -6.71 -19.94
N GLU A 38 -21.45 -5.80 -20.25
CA GLU A 38 -22.75 -6.13 -20.83
C GLU A 38 -22.69 -5.87 -22.35
N LEU A 39 -22.90 -6.92 -23.15
CA LEU A 39 -22.94 -6.85 -24.61
C LEU A 39 -24.40 -6.70 -25.07
N ASP A 40 -24.78 -5.49 -25.49
CA ASP A 40 -26.06 -5.26 -26.17
C ASP A 40 -25.85 -5.24 -27.69
N ILE A 41 -26.47 -6.21 -28.38
CA ILE A 41 -26.55 -6.23 -29.84
C ILE A 41 -27.81 -5.45 -30.24
N GLY A 42 -27.68 -4.13 -30.31
CA GLY A 42 -28.75 -3.25 -30.73
C GLY A 42 -29.29 -3.62 -32.12
N GLN A 43 -30.58 -3.96 -32.20
CA GLN A 43 -31.30 -4.15 -33.45
C GLN A 43 -31.21 -2.89 -34.32
N SER A 44 -30.66 -3.02 -35.52
CA SER A 44 -30.71 -1.96 -36.51
C SER A 44 -32.15 -1.66 -36.90
N GLN A 45 -32.66 -0.48 -36.55
CA GLN A 45 -33.85 0.08 -37.18
C GLN A 45 -33.53 0.34 -38.66
N GLY A 46 -33.89 -0.62 -39.51
CA GLY A 46 -33.62 -0.59 -40.94
C GLY A 46 -34.78 0.04 -41.73
N GLY A 47 -34.60 1.29 -42.16
CA GLY A 47 -34.90 1.62 -43.55
C GLY A 47 -33.83 0.96 -44.42
N ALA A 48 -34.23 0.13 -45.37
CA ALA A 48 -33.29 -0.70 -46.13
C ALA A 48 -32.30 0.16 -46.93
N ASN A 49 -31.01 -0.15 -46.78
CA ASN A 49 -29.91 0.53 -47.48
C ASN A 49 -30.13 0.46 -49.01
N PRO A 50 -30.18 1.60 -49.74
CA PRO A 50 -30.43 1.63 -51.19
C PRO A 50 -29.43 0.81 -52.02
N ALA A 51 -28.20 0.66 -51.54
CA ALA A 51 -27.18 -0.19 -52.18
C ALA A 51 -27.49 -1.69 -52.02
N LEU A 52 -28.10 -2.08 -50.91
CA LEU A 52 -28.52 -3.46 -50.67
C LEU A 52 -29.77 -3.79 -51.49
N LEU A 53 -30.73 -2.87 -51.56
CA LEU A 53 -31.95 -3.02 -52.38
C LEU A 53 -31.64 -3.11 -53.87
N SER A 54 -30.73 -2.28 -54.39
CA SER A 54 -30.32 -2.34 -55.79
C SER A 54 -29.58 -3.63 -56.13
N ARG A 55 -28.72 -4.13 -55.22
CA ARG A 55 -28.03 -5.40 -55.38
C ARG A 55 -29.00 -6.58 -55.31
N MET A 56 -29.98 -6.57 -54.41
CA MET A 56 -31.04 -7.56 -54.36
C MET A 56 -31.91 -7.54 -55.63
N ALA A 57 -32.30 -6.37 -56.13
CA ALA A 57 -33.09 -6.25 -57.36
C ALA A 57 -32.37 -6.82 -58.58
N PHE A 58 -31.04 -6.64 -58.66
CA PHE A 58 -30.21 -7.22 -59.71
C PHE A 58 -30.15 -8.76 -59.62
N GLU A 59 -29.95 -9.30 -58.41
CA GLU A 59 -29.95 -10.76 -58.18
C GLU A 59 -31.32 -11.39 -58.48
N PHE A 60 -32.42 -10.73 -58.08
CA PHE A 60 -33.78 -11.19 -58.43
C PHE A 60 -34.05 -11.13 -59.93
N ALA A 61 -33.52 -10.13 -60.65
CA ALA A 61 -33.63 -10.08 -62.10
C ALA A 61 -32.88 -11.23 -62.77
N LEU A 62 -31.69 -11.58 -62.29
CA LEU A 62 -30.90 -12.73 -62.78
C LEU A 62 -31.57 -14.08 -62.49
N ILE A 63 -32.14 -14.25 -61.30
CA ILE A 63 -32.89 -15.47 -60.92
C ILE A 63 -34.16 -15.60 -61.78
N ARG A 64 -34.88 -14.50 -62.02
CA ARG A 64 -36.04 -14.50 -62.92
C ARG A 64 -35.65 -14.87 -64.35
N ASP A 65 -34.54 -14.33 -64.83
CA ASP A 65 -34.02 -14.56 -66.17
C ASP A 65 -33.52 -16.02 -66.34
N SER A 66 -32.87 -16.59 -65.32
CA SER A 66 -32.50 -18.02 -65.30
C SER A 66 -33.73 -18.94 -65.23
N ALA A 67 -34.74 -18.58 -64.43
CA ALA A 67 -36.00 -19.32 -64.36
C ALA A 67 -36.77 -19.28 -65.69
N SER A 68 -36.75 -18.13 -66.39
CA SER A 68 -37.39 -18.00 -67.71
C SER A 68 -36.72 -18.86 -68.79
N ARG A 69 -35.38 -18.94 -68.78
CA ARG A 69 -34.61 -19.84 -69.67
C ARG A 69 -34.87 -21.32 -69.38
N MET A 70 -34.96 -21.69 -68.10
CA MET A 70 -35.28 -23.06 -67.69
C MET A 70 -36.70 -23.49 -68.06
N ALA A 71 -37.68 -22.59 -67.95
CA ALA A 71 -39.07 -22.85 -68.35
C ALA A 71 -39.21 -23.05 -69.87
N GLN A 72 -38.47 -22.27 -70.68
CA GLN A 72 -38.41 -22.47 -72.15
C GLN A 72 -37.76 -23.79 -72.56
N LEU A 73 -36.78 -24.29 -71.79
CA LEU A 73 -36.14 -25.58 -72.04
C LEU A 73 -37.04 -26.80 -71.71
N LEU A 74 -38.04 -26.61 -70.83
CA LEU A 74 -38.93 -27.68 -70.33
C LEU A 74 -40.35 -27.62 -70.92
N GLY A 75 -40.58 -26.81 -71.95
CA GLY A 75 -41.83 -26.80 -72.74
C GLY A 75 -43.06 -26.20 -72.04
N GLY A 76 -42.88 -25.47 -70.93
CA GLY A 76 -43.98 -24.84 -70.18
C GLY A 76 -44.19 -23.37 -70.55
N GLY A 77 -45.32 -23.04 -71.19
CA GLY A 77 -45.76 -21.64 -71.39
C GLY A 77 -46.54 -21.11 -70.19
N PHE A 78 -46.21 -19.91 -69.70
CA PHE A 78 -47.01 -19.18 -68.71
C PHE A 78 -47.68 -17.93 -69.34
N PRO A 79 -48.81 -17.47 -68.78
CA PRO A 79 -49.79 -16.65 -69.48
C PRO A 79 -49.33 -15.20 -69.65
N ALA A 80 -49.64 -14.65 -70.83
CA ALA A 80 -49.45 -13.26 -71.19
C ALA A 80 -50.35 -12.36 -70.33
N GLY A 81 -49.76 -11.53 -69.46
CA GLY A 81 -50.55 -10.65 -68.61
C GLY A 81 -49.83 -9.59 -67.78
N TYR A 82 -48.52 -9.34 -67.99
CA TYR A 82 -47.83 -8.26 -67.28
C TYR A 82 -47.08 -7.38 -68.28
N ALA A 83 -47.48 -6.11 -68.35
CA ALA A 83 -46.87 -5.08 -69.18
C ALA A 83 -45.37 -4.93 -68.84
N PRO A 84 -44.51 -4.58 -69.82
CA PRO A 84 -43.13 -4.26 -69.54
C PRO A 84 -43.09 -3.07 -68.58
N LEU A 85 -42.40 -3.22 -67.45
CA LEU A 85 -41.97 -2.09 -66.63
C LEU A 85 -41.20 -1.14 -67.55
N GLN A 86 -41.74 0.08 -67.74
CA GLN A 86 -41.02 1.17 -68.37
C GLN A 86 -39.65 1.28 -67.70
N ALA A 87 -38.59 1.21 -68.50
CA ALA A 87 -37.25 1.54 -68.03
C ALA A 87 -37.30 2.96 -67.47
N MET A 88 -37.27 3.07 -66.13
CA MET A 88 -37.06 4.35 -65.49
C MET A 88 -35.73 4.88 -66.01
N ALA A 89 -35.76 6.08 -66.61
CA ALA A 89 -34.56 6.78 -67.01
C ALA A 89 -33.60 6.83 -65.82
N PRO A 90 -32.29 6.62 -66.01
CA PRO A 90 -31.33 6.69 -64.92
C PRO A 90 -31.44 8.08 -64.30
N GLN A 91 -32.01 8.16 -63.10
CA GLN A 91 -31.92 9.35 -62.28
C GLN A 91 -30.43 9.58 -62.04
N ALA A 92 -29.92 10.75 -62.43
CA ALA A 92 -28.59 11.17 -62.08
C ALA A 92 -28.46 11.08 -60.55
N LEU A 93 -27.62 10.16 -60.09
CA LEU A 93 -27.26 10.06 -58.67
C LEU A 93 -26.74 11.44 -58.26
N ALA A 94 -27.41 12.08 -57.30
CA ALA A 94 -26.89 13.29 -56.68
C ALA A 94 -25.45 13.00 -56.22
N PRO A 95 -24.49 13.95 -56.39
CA PRO A 95 -23.12 13.73 -55.99
C PRO A 95 -23.11 13.30 -54.53
N GLN A 96 -22.65 12.07 -54.28
CA GLN A 96 -22.48 11.60 -52.91
C GLN A 96 -21.53 12.58 -52.22
N PRO A 97 -21.86 13.11 -51.03
CA PRO A 97 -20.92 13.92 -50.28
C PRO A 97 -19.63 13.12 -50.14
N ALA A 98 -18.49 13.75 -50.46
CA ALA A 98 -17.19 13.10 -50.42
C ALA A 98 -17.04 12.38 -49.08
N ALA A 99 -16.78 11.07 -49.13
CA ALA A 99 -16.57 10.29 -47.92
C ALA A 99 -15.47 10.99 -47.11
N PRO A 100 -15.69 11.26 -45.80
CA PRO A 100 -14.72 11.97 -44.99
C PRO A 100 -13.36 11.27 -45.11
N ALA A 101 -12.31 12.05 -45.37
CA ALA A 101 -10.98 11.54 -45.59
C ALA A 101 -10.56 10.66 -44.41
N ARG A 102 -10.16 9.43 -44.70
CA ARG A 102 -9.74 8.48 -43.67
C ARG A 102 -8.42 8.96 -43.07
N PRO A 103 -8.27 8.98 -41.73
CA PRO A 103 -6.99 9.28 -41.09
C PRO A 103 -5.91 8.32 -41.58
N THR A 104 -4.80 8.89 -42.05
CA THR A 104 -3.63 8.15 -42.55
C THR A 104 -2.57 7.93 -41.47
N ALA A 105 -2.75 8.51 -40.30
CA ALA A 105 -1.86 8.39 -39.15
C ALA A 105 -2.65 8.55 -37.84
N LEU A 106 -2.13 7.95 -36.76
CA LEU A 106 -2.59 8.19 -35.40
C LEU A 106 -2.06 9.56 -34.93
N ILE A 107 -2.83 10.25 -34.10
CA ILE A 107 -2.34 11.46 -33.42
C ILE A 107 -1.28 11.00 -32.42
N PRO A 108 -0.04 11.50 -32.51
CA PRO A 108 0.97 11.22 -31.50
C PRO A 108 0.47 11.75 -30.15
N ALA A 109 0.11 10.85 -29.25
CA ALA A 109 -0.27 11.19 -27.88
C ALA A 109 0.94 10.93 -26.97
N LYS A 110 1.39 11.96 -26.27
CA LYS A 110 2.39 11.78 -25.22
C LYS A 110 1.69 11.24 -23.98
N VAL A 111 1.87 9.96 -23.69
CA VAL A 111 1.43 9.39 -22.41
C VAL A 111 2.44 9.83 -21.35
N THR A 112 1.94 10.53 -20.33
CA THR A 112 2.71 10.88 -19.13
C THR A 112 2.02 10.30 -17.91
N ILE A 113 2.77 9.92 -16.88
CA ILE A 113 2.18 9.49 -15.60
C ILE A 113 1.33 10.65 -15.06
N PRO A 114 0.02 10.47 -14.85
CA PRO A 114 -0.83 11.51 -14.31
C PRO A 114 -0.35 11.84 -12.88
N LYS A 115 -0.06 13.12 -12.63
CA LYS A 115 0.29 13.58 -11.27
C LYS A 115 -0.99 13.68 -10.46
N GLY A 116 -0.98 13.12 -9.24
CA GLY A 116 -2.06 13.31 -8.29
C GLY A 116 -2.07 14.74 -7.74
N ASP A 117 -3.24 15.26 -7.37
CA ASP A 117 -3.36 16.55 -6.69
C ASP A 117 -3.21 16.34 -5.17
N TYR A 118 -1.97 16.33 -4.70
CA TYR A 118 -1.62 16.20 -3.28
C TYR A 118 -1.15 17.56 -2.77
N VAL A 119 -2.05 18.25 -2.07
CA VAL A 119 -1.81 19.60 -1.51
C VAL A 119 -1.27 19.57 -0.08
N GLY A 120 -1.47 18.45 0.62
CA GLY A 120 -1.01 18.23 1.99
C GLY A 120 0.39 17.62 2.06
N SER A 121 0.88 17.49 3.29
CA SER A 121 2.14 16.85 3.62
C SER A 121 2.07 16.19 4.98
N VAL A 122 2.88 15.17 5.20
CA VAL A 122 3.07 14.58 6.52
C VAL A 122 4.04 15.43 7.34
N VAL A 123 3.77 15.54 8.64
CA VAL A 123 4.59 16.26 9.61
C VAL A 123 5.92 15.54 9.80
N GLU A 124 7.00 16.30 9.94
CA GLU A 124 8.31 15.74 10.28
C GLU A 124 8.43 15.57 11.80
N VAL A 125 8.84 14.39 12.24
CA VAL A 125 9.10 14.08 13.65
C VAL A 125 10.56 13.69 13.81
N LYS A 126 11.26 14.37 14.72
CA LYS A 126 12.64 14.03 15.10
C LYS A 126 12.63 13.08 16.29
N LEU A 127 13.40 12.00 16.20
CA LEU A 127 13.55 10.95 17.20
C LEU A 127 14.98 10.91 17.74
N GLY A 128 15.08 10.92 19.07
CA GLY A 128 16.35 11.02 19.78
C GLY A 128 16.97 12.42 19.74
N ALA A 129 17.94 12.62 20.61
CA ALA A 129 18.70 13.86 20.70
C ALA A 129 20.19 13.57 20.88
N THR A 130 21.00 14.24 20.07
CA THR A 130 22.45 14.19 20.17
C THR A 130 22.98 15.10 21.28
N LYS A 131 24.28 15.02 21.58
CA LYS A 131 24.96 15.95 22.52
C LYS A 131 24.77 17.43 22.18
N ALA A 132 24.67 17.76 20.89
CA ALA A 132 24.42 19.14 20.44
C ALA A 132 22.97 19.61 20.70
N GLU A 133 22.06 18.66 20.90
CA GLU A 133 20.62 18.87 21.12
C GLU A 133 20.23 18.68 22.59
N GLY A 134 21.19 18.36 23.47
CA GLY A 134 20.97 18.16 24.91
C GLY A 134 20.82 16.70 25.35
N GLY A 135 20.82 15.74 24.41
CA GLY A 135 20.78 14.31 24.71
C GLY A 135 22.16 13.67 24.72
N THR A 136 22.22 12.34 24.73
CA THR A 136 23.49 11.60 24.73
C THR A 136 23.67 10.67 23.54
N ARG A 137 22.69 10.60 22.63
CA ARG A 137 22.76 9.77 21.43
C ARG A 137 23.85 10.24 20.46
N SER A 138 24.35 9.31 19.65
CA SER A 138 25.28 9.60 18.55
C SER A 138 24.56 10.15 17.31
N ALA A 139 23.28 9.81 17.14
CA ALA A 139 22.46 10.22 16.01
C ALA A 139 21.02 10.52 16.46
N SER A 140 20.35 11.38 15.69
CA SER A 140 18.90 11.58 15.72
C SER A 140 18.35 11.37 14.31
N TYR A 141 17.13 10.85 14.21
CA TYR A 141 16.48 10.54 12.93
C TYR A 141 15.26 11.43 12.76
N VAL A 142 15.04 11.90 11.54
CA VAL A 142 13.79 12.57 11.17
C VAL A 142 13.00 11.62 10.30
N ILE A 143 11.70 11.49 10.56
CA ILE A 143 10.75 10.72 9.75
C ILE A 143 9.57 11.59 9.34
N GLY A 144 8.84 11.20 8.30
CA GLY A 144 7.71 11.97 7.77
C GLY A 144 8.11 12.93 6.65
N GLY A 145 7.33 14.00 6.46
CA GLY A 145 7.62 15.02 5.43
C GLY A 145 7.13 14.66 4.02
N GLU A 146 6.52 13.50 3.81
CA GLU A 146 6.12 13.04 2.48
C GLU A 146 5.01 13.92 1.89
N ARG A 147 5.11 14.14 0.57
CA ARG A 147 4.19 14.97 -0.24
C ARG A 147 3.55 14.22 -1.41
N ALA A 148 3.75 12.91 -1.45
CA ALA A 148 3.15 11.98 -2.40
C ALA A 148 2.98 10.62 -1.72
N PRO A 149 2.18 9.70 -2.30
CA PRO A 149 2.09 8.33 -1.81
C PRO A 149 3.45 7.64 -1.75
N ALA A 150 3.54 6.57 -0.97
CA ALA A 150 4.78 5.84 -0.70
C ALA A 150 5.54 5.55 -2.00
N PHE A 151 6.75 6.10 -2.10
CA PHE A 151 7.68 5.91 -3.22
C PHE A 151 7.15 6.31 -4.61
N TYR A 152 6.21 7.26 -4.68
CA TYR A 152 5.84 7.96 -5.91
C TYR A 152 6.96 8.95 -6.33
N ASN A 153 8.16 8.40 -6.54
CA ASN A 153 9.40 9.12 -6.84
C ASN A 153 9.31 9.99 -8.10
N PHE A 154 8.40 9.65 -9.03
CA PHE A 154 8.13 10.44 -10.22
C PHE A 154 7.43 11.78 -9.92
N GLN A 155 6.80 11.92 -8.75
CA GLN A 155 6.06 13.09 -8.34
C GLN A 155 6.77 13.85 -7.20
N SER A 156 7.04 13.17 -6.10
CA SER A 156 7.83 13.72 -4.98
C SER A 156 8.50 12.55 -4.26
N PRO A 157 9.84 12.45 -4.29
CA PRO A 157 10.54 11.44 -3.51
C PRO A 157 10.31 11.67 -2.00
N PRO A 158 10.31 10.61 -1.17
CA PRO A 158 10.30 10.76 0.29
C PRO A 158 11.53 11.55 0.76
N PRO A 159 11.37 12.54 1.66
CA PRO A 159 12.50 13.35 2.12
C PRO A 159 13.37 12.60 3.14
N HIS A 160 12.77 11.69 3.91
CA HIS A 160 13.44 10.92 4.95
C HIS A 160 13.28 9.42 4.71
N LYS A 161 14.26 8.66 5.20
CA LYS A 161 14.25 7.20 5.10
C LYS A 161 13.39 6.63 6.24
N PRO A 162 12.49 5.66 5.97
CA PRO A 162 11.85 4.89 7.03
C PRO A 162 12.89 4.16 7.89
N ILE A 163 12.71 4.17 9.19
CA ILE A 163 13.68 3.61 10.15
C ILE A 163 13.18 2.30 10.77
N ILE A 164 14.12 1.42 11.12
CA ILE A 164 13.83 0.13 11.74
C ILE A 164 14.41 0.07 13.15
N ALA A 165 13.51 -0.06 14.13
CA ALA A 165 13.82 -0.42 15.49
C ALA A 165 13.75 -1.94 15.69
N LEU A 166 14.67 -2.48 16.50
CA LEU A 166 14.59 -3.87 16.94
C LEU A 166 14.02 -3.95 18.35
N ASP A 167 13.12 -4.90 18.56
CA ASP A 167 12.49 -5.15 19.85
C ASP A 167 13.48 -5.80 20.83
N VAL A 168 13.52 -5.26 22.04
CA VAL A 168 14.27 -5.77 23.18
C VAL A 168 13.31 -5.86 24.36
N PHE A 169 13.40 -6.91 25.16
CA PHE A 169 12.50 -7.14 26.29
C PHE A 169 13.28 -7.10 27.60
N ASP A 170 12.69 -6.48 28.63
CA ASP A 170 13.28 -6.44 29.98
C ASP A 170 13.06 -7.73 30.79
N TRP A 171 12.25 -8.66 30.27
CA TRP A 171 11.89 -9.91 30.93
C TRP A 171 12.53 -11.13 30.25
N PRO A 172 13.43 -11.86 30.95
CA PRO A 172 14.20 -12.96 30.35
C PRO A 172 13.36 -14.20 30.02
N GLU A 173 12.18 -14.35 30.61
CA GLU A 173 11.28 -15.47 30.37
C GLU A 173 10.33 -15.26 29.18
N VAL A 174 10.50 -14.13 28.46
CA VAL A 174 9.72 -13.83 27.27
C VAL A 174 9.70 -15.02 26.30
N ARG A 175 8.47 -15.41 25.90
CA ARG A 175 8.26 -16.57 25.04
C ARG A 175 8.47 -16.20 23.58
N LEU A 176 9.69 -16.37 23.10
CA LEU A 176 10.03 -16.17 21.69
C LEU A 176 9.94 -17.46 20.87
N SER A 177 9.59 -17.30 19.59
CA SER A 177 9.74 -18.39 18.62
C SER A 177 11.21 -18.83 18.54
N LYS A 178 11.47 -20.12 18.26
CA LYS A 178 12.85 -20.61 18.14
C LYS A 178 13.64 -19.85 17.06
N ALA A 179 12.99 -19.49 15.95
CA ALA A 179 13.61 -18.80 14.84
C ALA A 179 14.13 -17.41 15.24
N VAL A 180 13.46 -16.72 16.16
CA VAL A 180 13.97 -15.45 16.70
C VAL A 180 14.94 -15.71 17.85
N LYS A 181 14.56 -16.56 18.81
CA LYS A 181 15.30 -16.78 20.05
C LYS A 181 16.77 -17.10 19.80
N MET A 182 17.06 -17.95 18.81
CA MET A 182 18.42 -18.39 18.48
C MET A 182 19.41 -17.26 18.17
N HIS A 183 18.93 -16.07 17.78
CA HIS A 183 19.78 -14.90 17.49
C HIS A 183 20.18 -14.12 18.74
N PHE A 184 19.53 -14.40 19.88
CA PHE A 184 19.65 -13.65 21.14
C PHE A 184 19.83 -14.56 22.36
N GLU A 185 19.95 -15.89 22.19
CA GLU A 185 19.99 -16.87 23.29
C GLU A 185 21.00 -16.52 24.39
N GLU A 186 22.18 -16.01 24.02
CA GLU A 186 23.25 -15.66 24.94
C GLU A 186 22.97 -14.40 25.75
N VAL A 187 22.01 -13.56 25.32
CA VAL A 187 21.81 -12.20 25.82
C VAL A 187 20.39 -11.97 26.37
N LEU A 188 19.52 -12.98 26.36
CA LEU A 188 18.13 -12.85 26.87
C LEU A 188 18.01 -12.37 28.31
N HIS A 189 19.07 -12.55 29.12
CA HIS A 189 19.10 -12.18 30.53
C HIS A 189 19.73 -10.80 30.80
N ASP A 190 20.26 -10.15 29.76
CA ASP A 190 20.93 -8.86 29.84
C ASP A 190 20.32 -7.91 28.79
N THR A 191 19.51 -6.97 29.27
CA THR A 191 18.70 -6.09 28.41
C THR A 191 19.59 -5.12 27.64
N GLY A 192 20.64 -4.61 28.28
CA GLY A 192 21.64 -3.74 27.65
C GLY A 192 22.46 -4.46 26.58
N GLU A 193 22.94 -5.67 26.86
CA GLU A 193 23.65 -6.50 25.87
C GLU A 193 22.75 -6.88 24.70
N TRP A 194 21.48 -7.23 24.94
CA TRP A 194 20.53 -7.49 23.85
C TRP A 194 20.39 -6.25 22.96
N ALA A 195 20.17 -5.06 23.55
CA ALA A 195 20.10 -3.81 22.79
C ALA A 195 21.38 -3.57 21.96
N ARG A 196 22.55 -3.83 22.54
CA ARG A 196 23.83 -3.69 21.82
C ARG A 196 23.96 -4.69 20.66
N VAL A 197 23.57 -5.95 20.85
CA VAL A 197 23.52 -6.93 19.75
C VAL A 197 22.59 -6.48 18.63
N CYS A 198 21.41 -5.93 18.96
CA CYS A 198 20.49 -5.38 17.97
C CYS A 198 21.16 -4.27 17.12
N VAL A 199 21.90 -3.38 17.74
CA VAL A 199 22.57 -2.25 17.06
C VAL A 199 23.83 -2.71 16.31
N GLU A 200 24.80 -3.30 17.01
CA GLU A 200 26.14 -3.59 16.47
C GLU A 200 26.12 -4.73 15.45
N LYS A 201 25.33 -5.78 15.70
CA LYS A 201 25.31 -6.98 14.86
C LYS A 201 24.23 -6.94 13.79
N TYR A 202 23.07 -6.39 14.12
CA TYR A 202 21.90 -6.40 13.23
C TYR A 202 21.54 -5.01 12.67
N GLY A 203 22.33 -3.99 13.04
CA GLY A 203 22.26 -2.64 12.46
C GLY A 203 20.99 -1.88 12.81
N ALA A 204 20.36 -2.15 13.95
CA ALA A 204 19.16 -1.44 14.38
C ALA A 204 19.40 0.07 14.39
N GLU A 205 18.52 0.85 13.74
CA GLU A 205 18.61 2.31 13.73
C GLU A 205 18.07 2.89 15.04
N MET A 206 17.17 2.16 15.70
CA MET A 206 16.65 2.44 17.03
C MET A 206 16.46 1.13 17.83
N VAL A 207 16.27 1.25 19.13
CA VAL A 207 15.84 0.13 19.98
C VAL A 207 14.41 0.38 20.45
N ASN A 208 13.54 -0.62 20.32
CA ASN A 208 12.19 -0.58 20.90
C ASN A 208 12.18 -1.47 22.15
N LEU A 209 12.32 -0.86 23.32
CA LEU A 209 12.39 -1.56 24.60
C LEU A 209 10.98 -1.82 25.13
N HIS A 210 10.58 -3.08 25.24
CA HIS A 210 9.33 -3.51 25.87
C HIS A 210 9.56 -3.81 27.34
N LEU A 211 8.89 -3.05 28.21
CA LEU A 211 8.89 -3.26 29.66
C LEU A 211 7.78 -4.27 30.01
N LEU A 212 8.06 -5.56 29.89
CA LEU A 212 7.12 -6.62 30.27
C LEU A 212 7.07 -6.83 31.79
N THR A 213 8.17 -6.60 32.51
CA THR A 213 8.23 -6.86 33.96
C THR A 213 7.30 -5.97 34.78
N ILE A 214 6.86 -4.82 34.24
CA ILE A 214 5.92 -3.93 34.93
C ILE A 214 4.49 -4.46 34.94
N ASP A 215 4.15 -5.44 34.10
CA ASP A 215 2.81 -6.02 34.05
C ASP A 215 2.39 -6.54 35.44
N PRO A 216 1.24 -6.08 35.99
CA PRO A 216 0.70 -6.57 37.26
C PRO A 216 0.48 -8.09 37.34
N LEU A 217 0.38 -8.76 36.18
CA LEU A 217 0.20 -10.20 36.05
C LEU A 217 1.52 -10.97 35.84
N ILE A 218 2.65 -10.26 35.66
CA ILE A 218 4.00 -10.84 35.57
C ILE A 218 4.75 -10.57 36.88
N ASP A 219 5.62 -9.56 36.92
CA ASP A 219 6.45 -9.25 38.10
C ASP A 219 5.94 -8.01 38.86
N ASN A 220 5.02 -7.25 38.26
CA ASN A 220 4.51 -5.97 38.76
C ASN A 220 5.64 -5.03 39.24
N ALA A 221 6.75 -4.98 38.49
CA ALA A 221 7.92 -4.20 38.85
C ALA A 221 7.54 -2.72 39.11
N PRO A 222 8.12 -2.06 40.12
CA PRO A 222 7.82 -0.66 40.39
C PRO A 222 8.43 0.25 39.30
N PRO A 223 7.92 1.47 39.11
CA PRO A 223 8.48 2.44 38.15
C PRO A 223 9.99 2.65 38.28
N SER A 224 10.53 2.63 39.50
CA SER A 224 11.97 2.78 39.75
C SER A 224 12.82 1.63 39.20
N ALA A 225 12.25 0.43 39.00
CA ALA A 225 12.94 -0.67 38.35
C ALA A 225 12.96 -0.49 36.82
N ALA A 226 11.83 -0.05 36.25
CA ALA A 226 11.74 0.28 34.82
C ALA A 226 12.72 1.40 34.43
N VAL A 227 12.81 2.47 35.22
CA VAL A 227 13.79 3.55 35.04
C VAL A 227 15.22 3.00 34.92
N LYS A 228 15.63 2.11 35.83
CA LYS A 228 16.97 1.50 35.79
C LYS A 228 17.20 0.68 34.52
N LYS A 229 16.16 -0.02 34.04
CA LYS A 229 16.22 -0.78 32.79
C LYS A 229 16.39 0.12 31.57
N VAL A 230 15.71 1.28 31.57
CA VAL A 230 15.94 2.29 30.53
C VAL A 230 17.36 2.86 30.61
N GLU A 231 17.85 3.22 31.80
CA GLU A 231 19.23 3.68 32.02
C GLU A 231 20.28 2.66 31.54
N GLU A 232 20.07 1.37 31.81
CA GLU A 232 20.92 0.26 31.34
C GLU A 232 21.03 0.24 29.81
N VAL A 233 19.89 0.35 29.10
CA VAL A 233 19.87 0.37 27.64
C VAL A 233 20.50 1.65 27.09
N LEU A 234 20.20 2.81 27.66
CA LEU A 234 20.79 4.10 27.26
C LEU A 234 22.32 4.13 27.39
N GLN A 235 22.87 3.40 28.37
CA GLN A 235 24.32 3.25 28.54
C GLN A 235 24.92 2.23 27.56
N ALA A 236 24.13 1.26 27.12
CA ALA A 236 24.59 0.19 26.25
C ALA A 236 24.61 0.56 24.76
N VAL A 237 23.76 1.51 24.32
CA VAL A 237 23.64 1.90 22.91
C VAL A 237 23.61 3.41 22.69
N ASP A 238 24.18 3.84 21.56
CA ASP A 238 24.22 5.24 21.15
C ASP A 238 23.07 5.66 20.22
N VAL A 239 22.14 4.75 19.89
CA VAL A 239 20.98 5.02 19.03
C VAL A 239 19.76 5.47 19.84
N PRO A 240 18.81 6.22 19.26
CA PRO A 240 17.56 6.58 19.93
C PRO A 240 16.75 5.35 20.36
N ILE A 241 15.94 5.51 21.40
CA ILE A 241 15.14 4.43 21.96
C ILE A 241 13.66 4.79 22.06
N SER A 242 12.82 3.78 21.84
CA SER A 242 11.39 3.77 22.08
C SER A 242 11.08 2.92 23.31
N ILE A 243 10.14 3.36 24.14
CA ILE A 243 9.77 2.73 25.40
C ILE A 243 8.34 2.20 25.32
N GLY A 244 8.22 0.88 25.19
CA GLY A 244 7.01 0.08 25.23
C GLY A 244 6.53 -0.21 26.64
N GLY A 245 5.28 0.11 26.97
CA GLY A 245 4.60 -0.30 28.21
C GLY A 245 4.14 -1.76 28.20
N CYS A 246 3.39 -2.16 29.23
CA CYS A 246 2.76 -3.49 29.33
C CYS A 246 1.33 -3.52 28.79
N GLY A 247 0.72 -2.35 28.55
CA GLY A 247 -0.64 -2.21 28.04
C GLY A 247 -1.71 -1.94 29.10
N ASP A 248 -1.35 -1.88 30.40
CA ASP A 248 -2.26 -1.37 31.43
C ASP A 248 -2.20 0.17 31.48
N PRO A 249 -3.31 0.89 31.19
CA PRO A 249 -3.29 2.34 31.04
C PRO A 249 -2.79 3.11 32.27
N LYS A 250 -2.99 2.57 33.48
CA LYS A 250 -2.59 3.26 34.72
C LYS A 250 -1.14 2.96 35.05
N LYS A 251 -0.74 1.70 34.95
CA LYS A 251 0.63 1.27 35.20
C LYS A 251 1.60 1.88 34.20
N ASP A 252 1.23 1.89 32.92
CA ASP A 252 2.05 2.48 31.86
C ASP A 252 2.24 3.98 32.10
N LEU A 253 1.18 4.72 32.42
CA LEU A 253 1.29 6.14 32.72
C LEU A 253 2.19 6.41 33.95
N GLU A 254 2.05 5.62 35.02
CA GLU A 254 2.90 5.73 36.21
C GLU A 254 4.38 5.50 35.87
N VAL A 255 4.67 4.48 35.06
CA VAL A 255 6.02 4.11 34.64
C VAL A 255 6.61 5.15 33.68
N PHE A 256 5.87 5.56 32.65
CA PHE A 256 6.32 6.58 31.71
C PHE A 256 6.58 7.92 32.39
N THR A 257 5.79 8.26 33.42
CA THR A 257 6.02 9.47 34.24
C THR A 257 7.38 9.38 34.92
N ALA A 258 7.66 8.30 35.64
CA ALA A 258 8.92 8.13 36.33
C ALA A 258 10.14 8.10 35.38
N ILE A 259 9.97 7.52 34.19
CA ILE A 259 11.02 7.49 33.16
C ILE A 259 11.29 8.89 32.62
N SER A 260 10.26 9.64 32.25
CA SER A 260 10.42 10.97 31.65
C SER A 260 10.96 11.99 32.66
N GLU A 261 10.53 11.94 33.92
CA GLU A 261 11.05 12.79 35.00
C GLU A 261 12.53 12.51 35.31
N LYS A 262 12.98 11.27 35.12
CA LYS A 262 14.36 10.88 35.44
C LYS A 262 15.32 11.05 34.26
N ILE A 263 14.81 10.89 33.04
CA ILE A 263 15.60 10.79 31.80
C ILE A 263 15.19 11.94 30.89
N GLU A 264 15.78 13.11 31.15
CA GLU A 264 15.53 14.32 30.37
C GLU A 264 16.54 14.50 29.23
N GLY A 265 16.13 15.21 28.19
CA GLY A 265 16.99 15.61 27.08
C GLY A 265 17.25 14.52 26.04
N GLU A 266 16.86 13.27 26.28
CA GLU A 266 17.09 12.16 25.35
C GLU A 266 16.09 12.08 24.19
N ARG A 267 14.98 12.84 24.27
CA ARG A 267 13.87 12.86 23.31
C ARG A 267 13.39 11.44 23.00
N LEU A 268 12.93 10.75 24.04
CA LEU A 268 12.46 9.37 24.00
C LEU A 268 11.18 9.26 23.16
N LEU A 269 10.97 8.12 22.49
CA LEU A 269 9.69 7.80 21.89
C LEU A 269 8.85 6.95 22.85
N ILE A 270 7.77 7.51 23.40
CA ILE A 270 6.87 6.78 24.29
C ILE A 270 5.88 5.96 23.47
N ASN A 271 5.89 4.64 23.67
CA ASN A 271 5.07 3.66 22.98
C ASN A 271 4.14 2.96 24.00
N SER A 272 2.91 3.40 24.17
CA SER A 272 2.16 4.40 23.39
C SER A 272 1.14 5.09 24.29
N VAL A 273 0.48 6.12 23.75
CA VAL A 273 -0.75 6.68 24.35
C VAL A 273 -1.94 6.15 23.58
N THR A 274 -2.96 5.69 24.31
CA THR A 274 -4.22 5.18 23.76
C THR A 274 -5.42 6.01 24.23
N LEU A 275 -6.60 5.74 23.67
CA LEU A 275 -7.85 6.38 24.10
C LEU A 275 -8.29 5.99 25.53
N ASP A 276 -7.75 4.90 26.07
CA ASP A 276 -8.10 4.38 27.40
C ASP A 276 -7.21 4.94 28.52
N MET A 277 -6.18 5.74 28.17
CA MET A 277 -5.29 6.41 29.12
C MET A 277 -5.84 7.77 29.57
N ASP A 278 -5.24 8.33 30.63
CA ASP A 278 -5.41 9.74 30.97
C ASP A 278 -4.64 10.60 29.95
N ILE A 279 -5.32 10.93 28.85
CA ILE A 279 -4.71 11.59 27.69
C ILE A 279 -4.12 12.95 28.06
N GLU A 280 -4.78 13.74 28.91
CA GLU A 280 -4.25 15.05 29.31
C GLU A 280 -2.93 14.89 30.07
N LYS A 281 -2.89 14.01 31.08
CA LYS A 281 -1.63 13.77 31.82
C LYS A 281 -0.54 13.19 30.93
N SER A 282 -0.89 12.23 30.10
CA SER A 282 0.05 11.61 29.16
C SER A 282 0.62 12.67 28.21
N ALA A 283 -0.22 13.50 27.61
CA ALA A 283 0.19 14.52 26.66
C ALA A 283 1.04 15.62 27.31
N ARG A 284 0.68 16.08 28.52
CA ARG A 284 1.51 17.03 29.29
C ARG A 284 2.88 16.45 29.59
N LEU A 285 2.94 15.19 30.04
CA LEU A 285 4.21 14.50 30.28
C LEU A 285 5.12 14.51 29.05
N ILE A 286 4.58 14.15 27.88
CA ILE A 286 5.33 14.15 26.61
C ILE A 286 5.88 15.54 26.31
N LYS A 287 5.04 16.56 26.41
CA LYS A 287 5.42 17.95 26.13
C LYS A 287 6.48 18.47 27.10
N ASP A 288 6.26 18.28 28.40
CA ASP A 288 7.05 18.90 29.47
C ASP A 288 8.49 18.34 29.51
N HIS A 289 8.69 17.10 29.06
CA HIS A 289 10.01 16.45 28.96
C HIS A 289 10.56 16.37 27.53
N ASP A 290 9.95 17.07 26.56
CA ASP A 290 10.33 17.08 25.14
C ASP A 290 10.48 15.67 24.53
N ASN A 291 9.59 14.76 24.89
CA ASN A 291 9.52 13.42 24.31
C ASN A 291 8.63 13.40 23.07
N CYS A 292 8.67 12.29 22.33
CA CYS A 292 7.72 11.99 21.26
C CYS A 292 6.78 10.86 21.71
N VAL A 293 5.65 10.71 21.02
CA VAL A 293 4.63 9.73 21.39
C VAL A 293 4.11 8.99 20.16
N ILE A 294 3.90 7.68 20.32
CA ILE A 294 3.06 6.90 19.43
C ILE A 294 1.61 7.02 19.91
N ALA A 295 0.75 7.63 19.10
CA ALA A 295 -0.70 7.68 19.26
C ALA A 295 -1.31 6.40 18.69
N PHE A 296 -1.59 5.43 19.57
CA PHE A 296 -2.01 4.09 19.18
C PHE A 296 -3.54 3.95 19.16
N THR A 297 -4.07 3.38 18.08
CA THR A 297 -5.49 3.08 17.89
C THR A 297 -5.69 1.75 17.16
N SER A 298 -6.81 1.07 17.45
CA SER A 298 -7.14 -0.22 16.83
C SER A 298 -7.84 -0.06 15.49
N MET A 299 -7.06 -0.03 14.39
CA MET A 299 -7.50 -0.13 12.99
C MET A 299 -8.75 0.68 12.64
N ASP A 300 -8.81 1.93 13.12
CA ASP A 300 -9.94 2.83 12.90
C ASP A 300 -9.47 4.27 12.68
N VAL A 301 -9.66 4.76 11.45
CA VAL A 301 -9.27 6.11 11.03
C VAL A 301 -9.94 7.20 11.87
N ASN A 302 -11.18 6.99 12.34
CA ASN A 302 -11.89 7.97 13.15
C ASN A 302 -11.35 8.02 14.57
N LYS A 303 -10.98 6.86 15.14
CA LYS A 303 -10.28 6.83 16.44
C LYS A 303 -8.91 7.50 16.35
N ALA A 304 -8.19 7.29 15.24
CA ALA A 304 -6.91 7.98 15.00
C ALA A 304 -7.09 9.51 15.00
N ARG A 305 -8.08 10.03 14.27
CA ARG A 305 -8.46 11.46 14.33
C ARG A 305 -8.80 11.90 15.75
N GLU A 306 -9.66 11.14 16.44
CA GLU A 306 -10.09 11.48 17.79
C GLU A 306 -8.91 11.61 18.75
N LEU A 307 -8.02 10.62 18.77
CA LEU A 307 -6.85 10.62 19.64
C LEU A 307 -5.93 11.79 19.30
N ASN A 308 -5.63 12.01 18.01
CA ASN A 308 -4.76 13.11 17.59
C ASN A 308 -5.33 14.47 18.01
N ARG A 309 -6.62 14.73 17.78
CA ARG A 309 -7.26 15.98 18.24
C ARG A 309 -7.13 16.20 19.74
N LYS A 310 -7.31 15.14 20.54
CA LYS A 310 -7.16 15.21 22.00
C LYS A 310 -5.71 15.49 22.42
N LEU A 311 -4.72 15.01 21.65
CA LEU A 311 -3.31 15.29 21.90
C LEU A 311 -2.91 16.72 21.54
N TYR A 312 -3.50 17.30 20.48
CA TYR A 312 -3.15 18.65 19.99
C TYR A 312 -3.35 19.78 21.01
N ASP A 313 -4.24 19.59 21.99
CA ASP A 313 -4.45 20.56 23.06
C ASP A 313 -3.21 20.74 23.95
N PHE A 314 -2.28 19.78 23.93
CA PHE A 314 -1.12 19.76 24.82
C PHE A 314 0.20 19.59 24.07
N VAL A 315 0.25 18.70 23.07
CA VAL A 315 1.48 18.25 22.38
C VAL A 315 1.52 18.80 20.95
N PRO A 316 2.64 19.41 20.52
CA PRO A 316 2.85 19.81 19.14
C PRO A 316 2.83 18.61 18.19
N LYS A 317 2.42 18.83 16.94
CA LYS A 317 2.30 17.74 15.95
C LYS A 317 3.63 17.05 15.68
N GLU A 318 4.73 17.79 15.76
CA GLU A 318 6.11 17.36 15.53
C GLU A 318 6.64 16.40 16.61
N GLN A 319 5.79 16.02 17.57
CA GLN A 319 6.05 15.00 18.59
C GLN A 319 5.11 13.78 18.47
N ILE A 320 4.25 13.69 17.46
CA ILE A 320 3.23 12.63 17.33
C ILE A 320 3.53 11.72 16.15
N ILE A 321 3.56 10.42 16.40
CA ILE A 321 3.55 9.34 15.40
C ILE A 321 2.24 8.58 15.56
N MET A 322 1.58 8.22 14.47
CA MET A 322 0.35 7.43 14.51
C MET A 322 0.63 5.93 14.38
N ASP A 323 0.01 5.11 15.22
CA ASP A 323 -0.11 3.67 14.99
C ASP A 323 -1.59 3.30 14.90
N THR A 324 -2.01 2.78 13.74
CA THR A 324 -3.38 2.28 13.56
C THR A 324 -3.47 0.76 13.70
N THR A 325 -2.50 0.15 14.37
CA THR A 325 -2.30 -1.29 14.55
C THR A 325 -1.94 -2.02 13.26
N THR A 326 -0.83 -2.76 13.28
CA THR A 326 -0.46 -3.73 12.24
C THR A 326 -0.99 -5.12 12.61
N ALA A 327 -1.65 -5.80 11.67
CA ALA A 327 -1.96 -7.23 11.79
C ALA A 327 -0.91 -8.08 11.08
N ALA A 328 -0.77 -9.34 11.48
CA ALA A 328 0.09 -10.29 10.77
C ALA A 328 -0.49 -10.66 9.39
N LEU A 329 0.39 -11.02 8.45
CA LEU A 329 0.01 -11.65 7.19
C LEU A 329 -0.95 -12.84 7.45
N GLY A 330 -2.11 -12.82 6.79
CA GLY A 330 -3.17 -13.83 6.94
C GLY A 330 -4.14 -13.60 8.10
N TYR A 331 -3.94 -12.55 8.90
CA TYR A 331 -4.72 -12.24 10.11
C TYR A 331 -5.24 -10.79 10.13
N GLY A 332 -5.57 -10.23 8.97
CA GLY A 332 -6.10 -8.86 8.82
C GLY A 332 -5.08 -7.81 8.36
N LEU A 333 -3.94 -8.23 7.82
CA LEU A 333 -2.91 -7.33 7.25
C LEU A 333 -3.48 -6.41 6.15
N ASP A 334 -4.42 -6.91 5.36
CA ASP A 334 -5.15 -6.16 4.32
C ASP A 334 -5.99 -5.03 4.90
N TYR A 335 -6.64 -5.26 6.05
CA TYR A 335 -7.38 -4.23 6.76
C TYR A 335 -6.42 -3.19 7.36
N ALA A 336 -5.32 -3.62 7.98
CA ALA A 336 -4.27 -2.73 8.48
C ALA A 336 -3.69 -1.86 7.35
N PHE A 337 -3.35 -2.46 6.21
CA PHE A 337 -2.87 -1.78 5.01
C PHE A 337 -3.86 -0.70 4.57
N THR A 338 -5.14 -1.06 4.43
CA THR A 338 -6.19 -0.14 3.97
C THR A 338 -6.36 1.04 4.93
N VAL A 339 -6.31 0.80 6.24
CA VAL A 339 -6.42 1.88 7.24
C VAL A 339 -5.22 2.82 7.16
N MET A 340 -3.99 2.29 7.11
CA MET A 340 -2.77 3.09 7.00
C MET A 340 -2.70 3.86 5.69
N GLU A 341 -3.03 3.24 4.55
CA GLU A 341 -3.08 3.89 3.25
C GLU A 341 -4.13 5.01 3.24
N ARG A 342 -5.31 4.79 3.85
CA ARG A 342 -6.33 5.84 3.99
C ARG A 342 -5.84 7.01 4.83
N CYS A 343 -5.12 6.77 5.92
CA CYS A 343 -4.50 7.82 6.72
C CYS A 343 -3.48 8.62 5.89
N ARG A 344 -2.56 7.92 5.19
CA ARG A 344 -1.56 8.54 4.33
C ARG A 344 -2.19 9.37 3.21
N LEU A 345 -3.18 8.84 2.50
CA LEU A 345 -3.88 9.56 1.43
C LEU A 345 -4.68 10.75 1.95
N ALA A 346 -5.29 10.64 3.14
CA ALA A 346 -6.01 11.76 3.76
C ALA A 346 -5.03 12.90 4.11
N ALA A 347 -3.88 12.58 4.72
CA ALA A 347 -2.81 13.53 4.99
C ALA A 347 -2.37 14.28 3.73
N LEU A 348 -2.10 13.54 2.65
CA LEU A 348 -1.66 14.09 1.36
C LEU A 348 -2.76 14.93 0.67
N LYS A 349 -4.03 14.68 0.98
CA LYS A 349 -5.18 15.49 0.55
C LYS A 349 -5.48 16.67 1.50
N GLY A 350 -4.66 16.87 2.53
CA GLY A 350 -4.73 18.02 3.42
C GLY A 350 -5.53 17.82 4.70
N ASP A 351 -5.83 16.57 5.11
CA ASP A 351 -6.45 16.29 6.41
C ASP A 351 -5.44 16.57 7.55
N PRO A 352 -5.64 17.61 8.38
CA PRO A 352 -4.68 17.99 9.42
C PRO A 352 -4.78 17.09 10.65
N GLU A 353 -5.71 16.14 10.72
CA GLU A 353 -5.87 15.23 11.85
C GLU A 353 -5.16 13.90 11.62
N LEU A 354 -4.74 13.62 10.39
CA LEU A 354 -4.06 12.38 9.99
C LEU A 354 -2.68 12.63 9.38
N ASN A 355 -2.18 13.86 9.43
CA ASN A 355 -0.94 14.25 8.77
C ASN A 355 0.33 13.95 9.57
N HIS A 356 0.37 12.79 10.25
CA HIS A 356 1.52 12.36 11.05
C HIS A 356 2.23 11.16 10.40
N PRO A 357 3.52 10.93 10.73
CA PRO A 357 4.20 9.70 10.38
C PRO A 357 3.45 8.47 10.93
N LEU A 358 3.60 7.34 10.26
CA LEU A 358 2.98 6.07 10.62
C LEU A 358 4.03 5.12 11.20
N SER A 359 3.65 4.38 12.25
CA SER A 359 4.42 3.25 12.78
C SER A 359 3.78 1.90 12.48
N SER A 360 4.61 0.85 12.50
CA SER A 360 4.17 -0.54 12.36
C SER A 360 4.84 -1.46 13.38
N GLY A 361 4.01 -2.09 14.21
CA GLY A 361 4.34 -3.29 14.98
C GLY A 361 4.49 -4.51 14.08
N THR A 362 5.49 -4.52 13.20
CA THR A 362 5.73 -5.62 12.24
C THR A 362 6.03 -6.94 12.95
N THR A 363 6.57 -6.89 14.18
CA THR A 363 6.70 -8.02 15.09
C THR A 363 5.41 -8.81 15.33
N ASN A 364 4.22 -8.21 15.13
CA ASN A 364 2.94 -8.92 15.22
C ASN A 364 2.86 -10.11 14.26
N ALA A 365 3.69 -10.15 13.20
CA ALA A 365 3.89 -11.32 12.35
C ALA A 365 4.17 -12.62 13.13
N TRP A 366 4.82 -12.53 14.29
CA TRP A 366 5.14 -13.66 15.16
C TRP A 366 3.95 -14.19 15.98
N ALA A 367 2.81 -13.50 15.99
CA ALA A 367 1.57 -14.01 16.55
C ALA A 367 0.86 -15.00 15.59
N ALA A 368 1.12 -14.91 14.28
CA ALA A 368 0.58 -15.84 13.30
C ALA A 368 1.12 -17.25 13.57
N ARG A 369 0.25 -18.26 13.64
CA ARG A 369 0.70 -19.63 13.92
C ARG A 369 1.66 -20.16 12.85
N GLU A 370 1.49 -19.72 11.60
CA GLU A 370 2.33 -20.04 10.45
C GLU A 370 3.74 -19.45 10.59
N SER A 371 4.00 -18.54 11.53
CA SER A 371 5.36 -18.04 11.78
C SER A 371 6.17 -18.94 12.72
N TRP A 372 5.53 -19.77 13.56
CA TRP A 372 6.23 -20.51 14.61
C TRP A 372 5.74 -21.94 14.87
N MET A 373 4.49 -22.32 14.62
CA MET A 373 3.99 -23.68 14.91
C MET A 373 4.63 -24.74 14.01
N LYS A 374 4.72 -25.98 14.48
CA LYS A 374 5.03 -27.13 13.60
C LYS A 374 3.79 -27.44 12.76
N MET A 375 3.97 -27.58 11.45
CA MET A 375 2.90 -27.80 10.47
C MET A 375 3.34 -28.91 9.49
N GLY A 376 2.46 -29.29 8.56
CA GLY A 376 2.72 -30.36 7.60
C GLY A 376 3.86 -30.06 6.61
N PRO A 377 4.27 -31.06 5.80
CA PRO A 377 5.33 -30.93 4.80
C PRO A 377 5.15 -29.74 3.85
N GLU A 378 3.91 -29.37 3.55
CA GLU A 378 3.52 -28.26 2.67
C GLU A 378 3.91 -26.87 3.22
N PHE A 379 4.16 -26.75 4.53
CA PHE A 379 4.63 -25.54 5.20
C PHE A 379 6.12 -25.62 5.59
N SER A 380 6.89 -26.52 4.95
CA SER A 380 8.32 -26.63 5.17
C SER A 380 9.13 -25.81 4.16
N PRO A 381 10.31 -25.28 4.52
CA PRO A 381 10.98 -25.38 5.83
C PRO A 381 10.44 -24.40 6.89
N ARG A 382 10.38 -24.83 8.16
CA ARG A 382 9.78 -24.07 9.27
C ARG A 382 10.61 -22.84 9.65
N GLU A 383 11.92 -22.96 9.60
CA GLU A 383 12.88 -21.92 9.96
C GLU A 383 12.79 -20.68 9.07
N LEU A 384 12.31 -20.82 7.83
CA LEU A 384 12.14 -19.70 6.92
C LEU A 384 10.79 -19.00 7.07
N ARG A 385 9.77 -19.69 7.59
CA ARG A 385 8.41 -19.14 7.63
C ARG A 385 8.29 -17.88 8.45
N GLY A 386 8.76 -17.91 9.69
CA GLY A 386 8.68 -16.75 10.58
C GLY A 386 9.34 -15.49 10.02
N PRO A 387 10.61 -15.57 9.57
CA PRO A 387 11.28 -14.45 8.93
C PRO A 387 10.58 -13.97 7.65
N ILE A 388 10.03 -14.87 6.84
CA ILE A 388 9.25 -14.49 5.64
C ILE A 388 7.96 -13.77 6.04
N TRP A 389 7.24 -14.25 7.06
CA TRP A 389 6.01 -13.62 7.56
C TRP A 389 6.26 -12.19 8.03
N GLU A 390 7.34 -11.99 8.78
CA GLU A 390 7.77 -10.67 9.23
C GLU A 390 8.21 -9.78 8.06
N THR A 391 8.96 -10.34 7.11
CA THR A 391 9.38 -9.62 5.88
C THR A 391 8.17 -9.14 5.09
N ILE A 392 7.22 -10.02 4.77
CA ILE A 392 6.04 -9.67 3.96
C ILE A 392 5.17 -8.65 4.69
N THR A 393 5.00 -8.81 6.01
CA THR A 393 4.27 -7.83 6.83
C THR A 393 4.93 -6.45 6.74
N GLY A 394 6.25 -6.35 6.97
CA GLY A 394 6.99 -5.10 6.89
C GLY A 394 6.98 -4.47 5.50
N GLN A 395 7.21 -5.26 4.44
CA GLN A 395 7.18 -4.77 3.05
C GLN A 395 5.79 -4.27 2.64
N THR A 396 4.73 -4.95 3.08
CA THR A 396 3.35 -4.52 2.81
C THR A 396 3.06 -3.19 3.50
N MET A 397 3.46 -3.03 4.75
CA MET A 397 3.28 -1.77 5.49
C MET A 397 4.17 -0.65 4.95
N LEU A 398 5.35 -0.96 4.42
CA LEU A 398 6.20 0.01 3.71
C LEU A 398 5.48 0.63 2.51
N LEU A 399 4.76 -0.19 1.74
CA LEU A 399 3.96 0.28 0.61
C LEU A 399 2.71 1.08 1.04
N ALA A 400 2.23 0.90 2.27
CA ALA A 400 1.19 1.76 2.86
C ALA A 400 1.75 3.13 3.32
N GLY A 401 3.08 3.31 3.31
CA GLY A 401 3.76 4.53 3.74
C GLY A 401 4.02 4.57 5.23
N VAL A 402 4.49 3.47 5.83
CA VAL A 402 5.01 3.45 7.20
C VAL A 402 6.43 4.01 7.26
N ASP A 403 6.71 4.79 8.32
CA ASP A 403 7.97 5.51 8.51
C ASP A 403 8.80 4.97 9.69
N TYR A 404 8.17 4.31 10.68
CA TYR A 404 8.83 3.69 11.83
C TYR A 404 8.42 2.22 11.99
N PHE A 405 9.38 1.30 11.87
CA PHE A 405 9.14 -0.14 11.97
C PHE A 405 9.66 -0.72 13.29
N MET A 406 8.86 -1.55 13.95
CA MET A 406 9.26 -2.36 15.10
C MET A 406 9.34 -3.82 14.66
N MET A 407 10.55 -4.37 14.69
CA MET A 407 10.89 -5.69 14.15
C MET A 407 11.73 -6.52 15.14
N MET A 408 11.88 -7.81 14.87
CA MET A 408 12.60 -8.76 15.71
C MET A 408 13.66 -9.56 14.94
N HIS A 409 13.33 -10.16 13.79
CA HIS A 409 14.23 -11.14 13.17
C HIS A 409 15.26 -10.49 12.24
N PRO A 410 16.57 -10.73 12.43
CA PRO A 410 17.63 -10.06 11.65
C PRO A 410 17.52 -10.24 10.13
N ALA A 411 17.11 -11.42 9.66
CA ALA A 411 16.93 -11.64 8.22
C ALA A 411 15.77 -10.82 7.64
N ALA A 412 14.68 -10.63 8.40
CA ALA A 412 13.53 -9.83 7.97
C ALA A 412 13.89 -8.34 7.94
N VAL A 413 14.64 -7.88 8.95
CA VAL A 413 15.22 -6.53 9.00
C VAL A 413 16.06 -6.25 7.76
N ASN A 414 16.99 -7.15 7.41
CA ASN A 414 17.84 -6.99 6.24
C ASN A 414 17.05 -6.99 4.92
N ALA A 415 16.03 -7.84 4.80
CA ALA A 415 15.16 -7.87 3.63
C ALA A 415 14.37 -6.55 3.48
N LEU A 416 13.84 -6.02 4.57
CA LEU A 416 13.12 -4.74 4.56
C LEU A 416 14.07 -3.57 4.25
N LYS A 417 15.26 -3.51 4.88
CA LYS A 417 16.30 -2.51 4.58
C LYS A 417 16.66 -2.48 3.11
N THR A 418 16.84 -3.66 2.51
CA THR A 418 17.17 -3.78 1.07
C THR A 418 16.08 -3.15 0.20
N MET A 419 14.81 -3.41 0.52
CA MET A 419 13.67 -2.81 -0.19
C MET A 419 13.60 -1.29 0.05
N ILE A 420 13.77 -0.82 1.28
CA ILE A 420 13.81 0.61 1.62
C ILE A 420 14.91 1.30 0.80
N ASP A 421 16.15 0.81 0.87
CA ASP A 421 17.29 1.42 0.19
C ASP A 421 17.09 1.44 -1.34
N GLY A 422 16.52 0.37 -1.91
CA GLY A 422 16.19 0.31 -3.33
C GLY A 422 15.14 1.36 -3.73
N LEU A 423 14.05 1.45 -2.96
CA LEU A 423 12.96 2.39 -3.25
C LEU A 423 13.37 3.86 -3.01
N MET A 424 14.22 4.13 -2.02
CA MET A 424 14.75 5.46 -1.72
C MET A 424 15.69 5.98 -2.82
N LYS A 425 16.43 5.11 -3.52
CA LYS A 425 17.25 5.52 -4.67
C LYS A 425 16.41 6.00 -5.85
N GLY A 426 15.17 5.54 -5.96
CA GLY A 426 14.27 5.89 -7.07
C GLY A 426 14.84 5.55 -8.45
N GLU A 427 15.78 4.60 -8.51
CA GLU A 427 16.34 4.11 -9.76
C GLU A 427 15.20 3.58 -10.62
N ARG A 428 15.15 4.02 -11.87
CA ARG A 428 14.24 3.45 -12.87
C ARG A 428 14.96 2.22 -13.42
N PRO A 429 14.50 0.99 -13.13
CA PRO A 429 15.10 -0.17 -13.76
C PRO A 429 15.05 0.04 -15.27
N ALA A 430 16.22 0.02 -15.92
CA ALA A 430 16.30 0.16 -17.37
C ALA A 430 15.72 -1.07 -18.08
N ASP A 431 15.71 -2.20 -17.38
CA ASP A 431 15.16 -3.47 -17.83
C ASP A 431 13.95 -3.83 -16.97
N PRO A 432 12.84 -4.31 -17.57
CA PRO A 432 11.79 -4.96 -16.80
C PRO A 432 12.43 -6.14 -16.05
N ALA A 433 12.24 -6.20 -14.73
CA ALA A 433 12.68 -7.37 -13.96
C ALA A 433 12.05 -8.62 -14.59
N ASP A 434 12.85 -9.64 -14.91
CA ASP A 434 12.34 -10.94 -15.35
C ASP A 434 11.72 -11.66 -14.13
N TRP A 435 10.53 -11.22 -13.74
CA TRP A 435 9.78 -11.73 -12.60
C TRP A 435 9.18 -13.11 -12.89
N VAL A 436 9.20 -13.54 -14.16
CA VAL A 436 8.72 -14.85 -14.62
C VAL A 436 9.78 -15.92 -14.35
N THR A 437 11.08 -15.58 -14.34
CA THR A 437 12.17 -16.53 -14.08
C THR A 437 13.09 -16.12 -12.92
N LEU A 438 12.51 -15.98 -11.72
CA LEU A 438 13.32 -15.78 -10.51
C LEU A 438 13.90 -17.13 -10.03
N LYS A 439 15.19 -17.37 -10.28
CA LYS A 439 15.94 -18.46 -9.63
C LYS A 439 16.13 -18.12 -8.15
N VAL A 440 15.29 -18.71 -7.30
CA VAL A 440 15.47 -18.67 -5.85
C VAL A 440 16.55 -19.69 -5.46
N GLY A 441 17.69 -19.20 -4.97
CA GLY A 441 18.79 -20.03 -4.45
C GLY A 441 19.87 -20.37 -5.49
N GLY A 442 20.98 -19.65 -5.40
CA GLY A 442 22.26 -19.93 -6.06
C GLY A 442 23.40 -19.42 -5.19
#